data_AF-A0A2N1Q272-F1
#
_entry.id   AF-A0A2N1Q272-F1
#
_cell.length_a   1.000
_cell.length_b   1.000
_cell.length_c   1.000
_cell.angle_alpha   90.00
_cell.angle_beta   90.00
_cell.angle_gamma   90.00
#
_symmetry.space_group_name_H-M   'P 1'
#
loop_
_entity.id
_entity.type
_entity.pdbx_description
1 polymer ?
#
loop_
_entity_poly.entity_id
_entity_poly.type
_entity_poly.pdbx_seq_one_letter_code
_entity_poly.pdbx_strand_id
1 'polypeptide(L)' 'MFLSILGIVVGLLFFLVGFRLAIYPKKFIKGMMNYKYKTSVEPQKGAIIVTIIMGAILMLGGLYYIVIGVVSITNPA' A
#
# COMPACT_ATOMS: atom_id res chain seq x y z
N MET A 1 11.05 -16.05 15.13
CA MET A 1 9.84 -16.63 14.49
C MET A 1 8.63 -15.70 14.55
N PHE A 2 8.12 -15.29 15.73
CA PHE A 2 6.97 -14.37 15.84
C PHE A 2 7.16 -13.05 15.07
N LEU A 3 8.29 -12.37 15.27
CA LEU A 3 8.63 -11.12 14.57
C LEU A 3 8.70 -11.28 13.04
N SER A 4 9.20 -12.43 12.56
CA SER A 4 9.30 -12.72 11.13
C SER A 4 7.92 -12.89 10.49
N ILE A 5 7.00 -13.60 11.16
CA ILE A 5 5.61 -13.75 10.74
C ILE A 5 4.90 -12.40 10.74
N LEU A 6 5.09 -11.58 11.78
CA LEU A 6 4.55 -10.23 11.84
C LEU A 6 5.02 -9.39 10.65
N GLY A 7 6.31 -9.46 10.31
CA GLY A 7 6.89 -8.78 9.14
C GLY A 7 6.23 -9.16 7.83
N ILE A 8 5.95 -10.46 7.61
CA ILE A 8 5.23 -10.95 6.43
C ILE A 8 3.80 -10.40 6.39
N VAL A 9 3.07 -10.45 7.51
CA VAL A 9 1.70 -9.95 7.60
C VAL A 9 1.63 -8.45 7.33
N VAL A 10 2.51 -7.67 7.94
CA VAL A 10 2.60 -6.22 7.72
C VAL A 10 2.98 -5.91 6.27
N GLY A 11 3.94 -6.66 5.70
CA GLY A 11 4.33 -6.52 4.30
C GLY A 11 3.17 -6.80 3.34
N LEU A 12 2.38 -7.86 3.58
CA LEU A 12 1.17 -8.17 2.82
C LEU A 12 0.12 -7.06 2.91
N LEU A 13 -0.09 -6.48 4.10
CA LEU A 13 -1.02 -5.36 4.28
C LEU A 13 -0.58 -4.15 3.47
N PHE A 14 0.69 -3.76 3.54
CA PHE A 14 1.21 -2.64 2.74
C PHE A 14 1.12 -2.92 1.24
N PHE A 15 1.40 -4.15 0.82
CA PHE A 15 1.27 -4.54 -0.58
C PHE A 15 -0.18 -4.42 -1.07
N LEU A 16 -1.15 -4.95 -0.32
CA LEU A 16 -2.57 -4.90 -0.69
C LEU A 16 -3.10 -3.46 -0.73
N VAL A 17 -2.72 -2.63 0.24
CA VAL A 17 -3.09 -1.20 0.25
C VAL A 17 -2.46 -0.48 -0.94
N GLY A 18 -1.17 -0.71 -1.20
CA GLY A 18 -0.45 -0.11 -2.31
C GLY A 18 -1.04 -0.50 -3.68
N PHE A 19 -1.40 -1.76 -3.83
CA PHE A 19 -2.06 -2.30 -5.02
C PHE A 19 -3.41 -1.62 -5.27
N ARG A 20 -4.22 -1.46 -4.22
CA ARG A 20 -5.51 -0.76 -4.32
C ARG A 20 -5.35 0.71 -4.69
N LEU A 21 -4.34 1.38 -4.15
CA LEU A 21 -4.00 2.77 -4.46
C LEU A 21 -3.56 2.93 -5.93
N ALA A 22 -2.74 2.00 -6.43
CA ALA A 22 -2.22 2.05 -7.79
C ALA A 22 -3.27 1.72 -8.86
N ILE A 23 -4.14 0.73 -8.62
CA ILE A 23 -5.12 0.27 -9.61
C ILE A 23 -6.41 1.10 -9.59
N TYR A 24 -6.86 1.52 -8.41
CA TYR A 24 -8.11 2.27 -8.26
C TYR A 24 -7.92 3.66 -7.60
N PRO A 25 -6.96 4.49 -8.07
CA PRO A 25 -6.62 5.76 -7.43
C PRO A 25 -7.81 6.73 -7.40
N LYS A 26 -8.59 6.81 -8.49
CA LYS A 26 -9.78 7.68 -8.56
C LYS A 26 -10.81 7.36 -7.49
N LYS A 27 -11.10 6.07 -7.29
CA LYS A 27 -12.09 5.60 -6.30
C LYS A 27 -11.61 5.87 -4.88
N PHE A 28 -10.31 5.68 -4.64
CA PHE A 28 -9.69 5.97 -3.35
C PHE A 28 -9.75 7.47 -3.02
N ILE A 29 -9.27 8.33 -3.92
CA ILE A 29 -9.26 9.78 -3.73
C ILE A 29 -10.68 10.29 -3.51
N LYS A 30 -11.64 9.86 -4.33
CA LYS A 30 -13.05 10.26 -4.17
C LYS A 30 -13.64 9.79 -2.85
N GLY A 31 -13.33 8.58 -2.40
CA GLY A 31 -13.74 8.08 -1.08
C GLY A 31 -13.19 8.94 0.06
N MET A 32 -11.91 9.30 -0.02
CA MET A 32 -11.25 10.13 0.98
C MET A 32 -11.74 11.58 0.98
N MET A 33 -12.00 12.15 -0.20
CA MET A 33 -12.59 13.49 -0.35
C MET A 33 -14.02 13.54 0.17
N ASN A 34 -14.84 12.53 -0.11
CA ASN A 34 -16.19 12.42 0.44
C ASN A 34 -16.16 12.29 1.97
N TYR A 35 -15.23 11.50 2.52
CA TYR A 35 -15.08 11.33 3.96
C TYR A 35 -14.67 12.63 4.67
N LYS A 36 -13.68 13.35 4.12
CA LYS A 36 -13.10 14.53 4.78
C LYS A 36 -13.86 15.83 4.50
N TYR A 37 -14.29 16.03 3.26
CA TYR A 37 -14.81 17.31 2.78
C TYR A 37 -16.28 17.25 2.35
N LYS A 38 -16.93 16.07 2.39
CA LYS A 38 -18.31 15.84 1.93
C LYS A 38 -18.57 16.37 0.51
N THR A 39 -17.53 16.39 -0.33
CA THR A 39 -17.57 16.96 -1.68
C THR A 39 -17.26 15.90 -2.73
N SER A 40 -17.95 15.95 -3.86
CA SER A 40 -17.87 14.92 -4.91
C SER A 40 -17.14 15.36 -6.18
N VAL A 41 -16.29 16.38 -6.06
CA VAL A 41 -15.49 16.91 -7.19
C VAL A 41 -14.57 15.82 -7.76
N GLU A 42 -14.39 15.83 -9.09
CA GLU A 42 -13.49 14.89 -9.73
C GLU A 42 -12.03 15.08 -9.27
N PRO A 43 -11.30 13.99 -9.01
CA PRO A 43 -9.89 14.06 -8.68
C PRO A 43 -9.07 14.71 -9.80
N GLN A 44 -8.24 15.67 -9.44
CA GLN A 44 -7.30 16.29 -10.38
C GLN A 44 -6.31 15.23 -10.92
N LYS A 45 -5.93 15.36 -12.20
CA LYS A 45 -4.99 14.43 -12.86
C LYS A 45 -3.67 14.27 -12.09
N GLY A 46 -3.13 15.37 -11.55
CA GLY A 46 -1.91 15.33 -10.72
C GLY A 46 -2.07 14.48 -9.46
N ALA A 47 -3.19 14.62 -8.75
CA ALA A 47 -3.47 13.83 -7.54
C ALA A 47 -3.60 12.33 -7.85
N ILE A 48 -4.14 11.97 -9.02
CA ILE A 48 -4.21 10.58 -9.48
C ILE A 48 -2.81 10.02 -9.67
N ILE A 49 -1.93 10.72 -10.39
CA ILE A 49 -0.56 10.27 -10.67
C ILE A 49 0.22 10.09 -9.35
N VAL A 50 0.16 11.07 -8.45
CA VAL A 50 0.83 10.98 -7.14
C VAL A 50 0.31 9.79 -6.34
N THR A 51 -1.01 9.54 -6.35
CA THR A 51 -1.59 8.39 -5.65
C THR A 51 -1.10 7.06 -6.22
N ILE A 52 -0.94 6.96 -7.54
CA ILE A 52 -0.40 5.77 -8.19
C ILE A 52 1.07 5.56 -7.77
N ILE A 53 1.89 6.60 -7.82
CA ILE A 53 3.31 6.54 -7.43
C ILE A 53 3.44 6.12 -5.96
N MET A 54 2.65 6.73 -5.07
CA MET A 54 2.60 6.35 -3.66
C MET A 54 2.18 4.89 -3.47
N GLY A 55 1.18 4.43 -4.23
CA GLY A 55 0.77 3.02 -4.23
C GLY A 55 1.89 2.08 -4.66
N ALA A 56 2.64 2.43 -5.72
CA ALA A 56 3.79 1.66 -6.19
C ALA A 56 4.91 1.59 -5.14
N ILE A 57 5.25 2.71 -4.50
CA ILE A 57 6.25 2.75 -3.41
C ILE A 57 5.80 1.88 -2.23
N LEU A 58 4.53 1.96 -1.85
CA LEU A 58 3.98 1.16 -0.75
C LEU A 58 4.00 -0.35 -1.08
N MET A 59 3.72 -0.72 -2.34
CA MET A 59 3.86 -2.10 -2.80
C MET A 59 5.30 -2.59 -2.70
N LEU A 60 6.27 -1.80 -3.17
CA LEU A 60 7.69 -2.16 -3.09
C LEU A 60 8.14 -2.33 -1.64
N GLY A 61 7.74 -1.41 -0.75
CA GLY A 61 7.99 -1.52 0.69
C GLY A 61 7.37 -2.77 1.30
N GLY A 62 6.11 -3.07 0.95
CA GLY A 62 5.44 -4.30 1.38
C GLY A 62 6.17 -5.57 0.92
N LEU A 63 6.57 -5.61 -0.36
CA LEU A 63 7.33 -6.72 -0.93
C LEU A 63 8.66 -6.93 -0.21
N TYR A 64 9.36 -5.83 0.11
CA TYR A 64 10.61 -5.86 0.86
C TYR A 64 10.44 -6.51 2.24
N TYR A 65 9.40 -6.14 3.00
CA TYR A 65 9.12 -6.75 4.29
C TYR A 65 8.76 -8.24 4.18
N ILE A 66 8.01 -8.64 3.14
CA ILE A 66 7.71 -10.05 2.88
C ILE A 66 8.99 -10.84 2.64
N VAL A 67 9.88 -10.34 1.77
CA VAL A 67 11.14 -11.00 1.42
C VAL A 67 12.02 -11.17 2.67
N ILE A 68 12.21 -10.12 3.47
CA ILE A 68 13.00 -10.21 4.71
C ILE A 68 12.38 -11.20 5.69
N GLY A 69 11.05 -11.16 5.86
CA GLY A 69 10.35 -12.09 6.74
C GLY A 69 10.55 -13.55 6.33
N VAL A 70 10.47 -13.85 5.03
CA VAL A 70 10.73 -15.19 4.48
C VAL A 70 12.19 -15.60 4.71
N VAL A 71 13.15 -14.74 4.37
CA VAL A 71 14.59 -15.02 4.55
C VAL A 71 14.93 -15.27 6.02
N SER A 72 14.33 -14.50 6.94
CA SER A 72 14.50 -14.69 8.39
C SER A 72 13.97 -16.02 8.90
N ILE A 73 12.96 -16.61 8.24
CA ILE A 73 12.43 -17.93 8.60
C ILE A 73 13.32 -19.04 8.02
N THR A 74 13.83 -18.87 6.79
CA THR A 74 14.62 -19.91 6.11
C THR A 74 16.08 -19.95 6.57
N ASN A 75 16.65 -18.81 6.98
CA ASN A 75 18.01 -18.70 7.51
C ASN A 75 17.98 -18.05 8.90
N PRO A 76 17.52 -18.78 9.93
CA PRO A 76 17.63 -18.30 11.30
C PRO A 76 19.12 -18.24 11.68
N ALA A 77 19.59 -17.05 12.06
CA ALA A 77 20.90 -16.87 12.67
C ALA A 77 21.00 -17.58 14.03
#